data_AF-A0A3D5JP44-F1
#
_entry.id   AF-A0A3D5JP44-F1
#
_cell.length_a   1.000
_cell.length_b   1.000
_cell.length_c   1.000
_cell.angle_alpha   90.00
_cell.angle_beta   90.00
_cell.angle_gamma   90.00
#
_symmetry.space_group_name_H-M   'P 1'
#
loop_
_entity.id
_entity.type
_entity.pdbx_description
1 polymer ?
#
loop_
_entity_poly.entity_id
_entity_poly.type
_entity_poly.pdbx_seq_one_letter_code
_entity_poly.pdbx_strand_id
1 'polypeptide(L)' 'MDIQTLQAQLIDIVEAVIGTRVQPDEYMESLFDSMSKVQLMVEVKDRLGVTLPVDEIDALVDSVQVLADYVAAHQR' A
#
# COMPACT_ATOMS: atom_id res chain seq x y z
N MET A 1 4.94 11.80 -10.04
CA MET A 1 5.27 10.38 -10.34
C MET A 1 4.17 9.82 -11.22
N ASP A 2 4.45 8.91 -12.15
CA ASP A 2 3.40 8.22 -12.90
C ASP A 2 2.71 7.16 -12.03
N ILE A 3 1.39 6.96 -12.20
CA ILE A 3 0.58 6.05 -11.38
C ILE A 3 1.10 4.60 -11.48
N GLN A 4 1.60 4.21 -12.65
CA GLN A 4 2.16 2.86 -12.84
C GLN A 4 3.50 2.67 -12.13
N THR A 5 4.30 3.74 -12.02
CA THR A 5 5.55 3.70 -11.24
C THR A 5 5.24 3.62 -9.74
N LEU A 6 4.20 4.30 -9.28
CA LEU A 6 3.73 4.23 -7.90
C LEU A 6 3.21 2.83 -7.56
N GLN A 7 2.36 2.26 -8.42
CA GLN A 7 1.85 0.90 -8.25
C GLN A 7 2.98 -0.14 -8.18
N ALA A 8 3.99 -0.04 -9.06
CA ALA A 8 5.14 -0.93 -9.01
C ALA A 8 5.89 -0.83 -7.67
N GLN A 9 6.14 0.39 -7.18
CA GLN A 9 6.78 0.60 -5.87
C GLN A 9 5.93 0.06 -4.72
N LEU A 10 4.61 0.25 -4.78
CA LEU A 10 3.70 -0.27 -3.77
C LEU A 10 3.64 -1.81 -3.80
N ILE A 11 3.68 -2.44 -4.98
CA ILE A 11 3.80 -3.90 -5.08
C ILE A 11 5.08 -4.37 -4.40
N ASP A 12 6.21 -3.71 -4.63
CA ASP A 12 7.48 -4.08 -3.99
C ASP A 12 7.43 -3.89 -2.46
N ILE A 13 6.73 -2.85 -1.97
CA ILE A 13 6.49 -2.63 -0.54
C ILE A 13 5.61 -3.73 0.03
N VAL A 14 4.47 -4.01 -0.61
CA VAL A 14 3.52 -5.04 -0.18
C VAL A 14 4.23 -6.40 -0.16
N GLU A 15 4.97 -6.76 -1.21
CA GLU A 15 5.78 -7.99 -1.27
C GLU A 15 6.79 -8.07 -0.13
N ALA A 16 7.44 -6.97 0.26
CA ALA A 16 8.34 -6.93 1.41
C ALA A 16 7.63 -7.11 2.76
N VAL A 17 6.37 -6.67 2.87
CA VAL A 17 5.57 -6.71 4.10
C VAL A 17 4.92 -8.07 4.32
N ILE A 18 4.25 -8.61 3.30
CA ILE A 18 3.49 -9.88 3.39
C ILE A 18 4.25 -11.07 2.80
N GLY A 19 5.43 -10.84 2.21
CA GLY A 19 6.26 -11.89 1.60
C GLY A 19 5.69 -12.49 0.31
N THR A 20 4.62 -11.90 -0.22
CA THR A 20 3.89 -12.40 -1.39
C THR A 20 3.68 -11.27 -2.39
N ARG A 21 4.03 -11.54 -3.66
CA ARG A 21 3.79 -10.61 -4.76
C ARG A 21 2.33 -10.67 -5.19
N VAL A 22 1.72 -9.49 -5.34
CA VAL A 22 0.31 -9.30 -5.70
C VAL A 22 0.17 -8.54 -7.01
N GLN A 23 -0.98 -8.69 -7.68
CA GLN A 23 -1.33 -7.86 -8.84
C GLN A 23 -1.96 -6.52 -8.42
N PRO A 24 -1.93 -5.48 -9.30
CA PRO A 24 -2.46 -4.16 -8.96
C PRO A 24 -3.94 -4.13 -8.55
N ASP A 25 -4.75 -4.98 -9.18
CA ASP A 25 -6.20 -5.13 -9.03
C ASP A 25 -6.60 -6.32 -8.15
N GLU A 26 -5.61 -7.02 -7.57
CA GLU A 26 -5.86 -8.17 -6.71
C GLU A 26 -6.35 -7.75 -5.33
N TYR A 27 -7.38 -8.44 -4.86
CA TYR A 27 -7.90 -8.23 -3.52
C TYR A 27 -6.92 -8.74 -2.47
N MET A 28 -6.38 -7.85 -1.65
CA MET A 28 -5.27 -8.16 -0.73
C MET A 28 -5.64 -8.10 0.76
N GLU A 29 -6.84 -7.64 1.14
CA GLU A 29 -7.21 -7.40 2.55
C GLU A 29 -6.94 -8.64 3.43
N SER A 30 -7.27 -9.83 2.92
CA SER A 30 -7.07 -11.11 3.62
C SER A 30 -5.61 -11.54 3.80
N LEU A 31 -4.68 -10.93 3.06
CA LEU A 31 -3.24 -11.18 3.16
C LEU A 31 -2.60 -10.35 4.28
N PHE A 32 -3.32 -9.35 4.79
CA PHE A 32 -2.82 -8.41 5.79
C PHE A 32 -3.36 -8.75 7.19
N ASP A 33 -2.44 -9.03 8.11
CA ASP A 33 -2.74 -9.02 9.55
C ASP A 33 -2.55 -7.61 10.15
N SER A 34 -2.94 -7.43 11.42
CA SER A 34 -2.81 -6.15 12.11
C SER A 34 -1.36 -5.63 12.18
N MET A 35 -0.35 -6.51 12.21
CA MET A 35 1.06 -6.13 12.27
C MET A 35 1.60 -5.76 10.88
N SER A 36 1.25 -6.52 9.85
CA SER A 36 1.54 -6.24 8.45
C SER A 36 0.93 -4.92 8.00
N LYS A 37 -0.30 -4.60 8.44
CA LYS A 37 -0.93 -3.29 8.16
C LYS A 37 -0.09 -2.15 8.74
N VAL A 38 0.32 -2.26 10.00
CA VAL A 38 1.19 -1.26 10.64
C VAL A 38 2.54 -1.18 9.92
N GLN A 39 3.15 -2.30 9.54
CA GLN A 39 4.40 -2.30 8.79
C GLN A 39 4.26 -1.61 7.43
N LEU A 40 3.18 -1.87 6.69
CA LEU A 40 2.88 -1.19 5.43
C LEU A 40 2.80 0.32 5.62
N MET A 41 2.12 0.79 6.66
CA MET A 41 2.03 2.21 6.97
C MET A 41 3.41 2.84 7.22
N VAL A 42 4.30 2.12 7.91
CA VAL A 42 5.68 2.57 8.16
C VAL A 42 6.47 2.63 6.86
N GLU A 43 6.43 1.58 6.04
CA GLU A 43 7.17 1.52 4.76
C GLU A 43 6.68 2.57 3.76
N VAL A 44 5.38 2.78 3.64
CA VAL A 44 4.79 3.80 2.76
C VAL A 44 5.19 5.20 3.23
N LYS A 45 5.20 5.46 4.54
CA LYS A 45 5.68 6.72 5.07
C LYS A 45 7.18 6.93 4.82
N ASP A 46 7.99 5.91 5.04
CA ASP A 46 9.45 6.01 4.92
C ASP A 46 9.90 6.17 3.45
N ARG A 47 9.31 5.39 2.53
CA ARG A 47 9.70 5.38 1.12
C ARG A 47 8.97 6.42 0.27
N LEU A 48 7.69 6.67 0.57
CA LEU A 48 6.81 7.51 -0.27
C LEU A 48 6.43 8.83 0.41
N GLY A 49 6.77 9.01 1.69
CA GLY A 49 6.49 10.24 2.45
C GLY A 49 5.02 10.41 2.87
N VAL A 50 4.15 9.43 2.59
CA VAL A 50 2.71 9.52 2.84
C VAL A 50 2.33 8.77 4.12
N THR A 51 1.56 9.43 4.98
CA THR A 51 1.01 8.77 6.17
C THR A 51 -0.35 8.19 5.84
N LEU A 52 -0.47 6.87 5.98
CA LEU A 52 -1.75 6.17 5.85
C LEU A 52 -2.53 6.25 7.18
N PRO A 53 -3.85 6.49 7.16
CA PRO A 53 -4.70 6.48 8.33
C PRO A 53 -4.98 5.03 8.78
N VAL A 54 -4.91 4.77 10.10
CA VAL A 54 -5.15 3.41 10.66
C VAL A 54 -6.61 3.02 10.52
N ASP A 55 -7.52 3.98 10.64
CA ASP A 55 -8.97 3.80 10.58
C ASP A 55 -9.48 3.46 9.17
N GLU A 56 -8.75 3.83 8.13
CA GLU A 56 -9.12 3.51 6.73
C GLU A 56 -8.20 2.45 6.10
N ILE A 57 -7.21 1.93 6.85
CA ILE A 57 -6.20 1.01 6.30
C ILE A 57 -6.85 -0.23 5.67
N ASP A 58 -7.94 -0.71 6.25
CA ASP A 58 -8.70 -1.87 5.75
C ASP A 58 -9.27 -1.63 4.35
N ALA A 59 -9.74 -0.41 4.07
CA ALA A 59 -10.21 -0.04 2.74
C ALA A 59 -9.03 0.23 1.77
N LEU A 60 -7.92 0.73 2.28
CA LEU A 60 -6.73 1.02 1.47
C LEU A 60 -5.98 -0.26 1.05
N VAL A 61 -6.03 -1.31 1.86
CA VAL A 61 -5.52 -2.64 1.51
C VAL A 61 -6.57 -3.49 0.78
N ASP A 62 -7.57 -2.89 0.15
CA ASP A 62 -8.45 -3.62 -0.77
C ASP A 62 -7.64 -4.09 -1.98
N SER A 63 -6.89 -3.19 -2.62
CA SER A 63 -5.98 -3.49 -3.73
C SER A 63 -4.83 -2.47 -3.81
N VAL A 64 -3.75 -2.80 -4.53
CA VAL A 64 -2.64 -1.85 -4.74
C VAL A 64 -3.14 -0.60 -5.44
N GLN A 65 -4.10 -0.74 -6.36
CA GLN A 65 -4.65 0.36 -7.12
C GLN A 65 -5.32 1.40 -6.20
N VAL A 66 -6.14 0.95 -5.25
CA VAL A 66 -6.76 1.83 -4.25
C VAL A 66 -5.70 2.53 -3.40
N LEU A 67 -4.70 1.79 -2.95
CA LEU A 67 -3.58 2.36 -2.19
C LEU A 67 -2.79 3.39 -2.99
N ALA A 68 -2.53 3.11 -4.27
CA ALA A 68 -1.81 4.01 -5.18
C ALA A 68 -2.58 5.30 -5.43
N ASP A 69 -3.90 5.21 -5.65
CA ASP A 69 -4.75 6.38 -5.82
C ASP A 69 -4.74 7.27 -4.56
N TYR A 70 -4.81 6.66 -3.38
CA TYR A 70 -4.70 7.38 -2.11
C TYR A 70 -3.34 8.07 -1.95
N VAL A 71 -2.25 7.33 -2.18
CA VAL A 71 -0.89 7.87 -2.04
C VAL A 71 -0.63 8.98 -3.06
N ALA A 72 -1.06 8.83 -4.31
CA ALA A 72 -0.94 9.85 -5.34
C ALA A 72 -1.71 11.14 -4.98
N ALA A 73 -2.88 11.02 -4.36
CA ALA A 73 -3.67 12.16 -3.91
C ALA A 73 -3.02 12.91 -2.72
N HIS A 74 -2.22 12.22 -1.91
CA HIS A 74 -1.62 12.74 -0.67
C HIS A 74 -0.12 13.04 -0.75
N GLN A 75 0.54 12.77 -1.89
CA GLN A 75 1.97 13.04 -2.14
C GLN A 75 2.33 14.53 -2.30
N ARG A 76 1.65 15.45 -1.60
CA ARG A 76 1.86 16.91 -1.74
C ARG A 76 3.08 17.44 -0.99
#